data_AF-A0A947AMM5-F1
#
_entry.id   AF-A0A947AMM5-F1
#
_cell.length_a   1.000
_cell.length_b   1.000
_cell.length_c   1.000
_cell.angle_alpha   90.00
_cell.angle_beta   90.00
_cell.angle_gamma   90.00
#
_symmetry.space_group_name_H-M   'P 1'
#
loop_
_entity.id
_entity.type
_entity.pdbx_description
1 polymer ?
#
loop_
_entity_poly.entity_id
_entity_poly.type
_entity_poly.pdbx_seq_one_letter_code
_entity_poly.pdbx_strand_id
1 'polypeptide(L)'
;SRLMLLLAYLMTRHQNWGEAKIRLLAADYDKKSDQSIESLKVMLEEVRIEAEPQIVKDVNSESFAEYSSDSSLVFIPFRIKNNQVVDPLGNPMENTLFLLPVVAMVLAAEDINLDAEPEEGKAAEMAQASDALKDAGKRAQTTLKEAEEAIETVEKTKNKVKNMVADSAEVTEEIKAKAEKTIRDAEKQAEKLSRKASKAAAKAEKAALDAEAAGVLPEESKPDKYSS
;
A
#
# COMPACT_ATOMS: atom_id res chain seq x y z
N SER A 1 12.53 24.35 3.42
CA SER A 1 13.16 23.76 4.62
C SER A 1 12.61 22.36 4.86
N ARG A 2 12.87 21.45 3.91
CA ARG A 2 12.35 20.08 3.89
C ARG A 2 12.86 19.24 5.09
N LEU A 3 14.09 19.46 5.56
CA LEU A 3 14.64 18.82 6.76
C LEU A 3 13.75 19.01 8.02
N MET A 4 13.24 20.22 8.25
CA MET A 4 12.43 20.50 9.45
C MET A 4 11.12 19.72 9.43
N LEU A 5 10.49 19.64 8.26
CA LEU A 5 9.27 18.88 8.07
C LEU A 5 9.51 17.38 8.31
N LEU A 6 10.62 16.85 7.79
CA LEU A 6 11.01 15.46 8.04
C LEU A 6 11.26 15.19 9.53
N LEU A 7 11.99 16.07 10.22
CA LEU A 7 12.25 15.92 11.66
C LEU A 7 10.95 15.95 12.47
N ALA A 8 10.06 16.89 12.17
CA ALA A 8 8.74 16.97 12.82
C ALA A 8 7.93 15.69 12.58
N TYR A 9 7.94 15.16 11.36
CA TYR A 9 7.27 13.90 11.01
C TYR A 9 7.87 12.68 11.71
N LEU A 10 9.19 12.56 11.76
CA LEU A 10 9.84 11.47 12.47
C LEU A 10 9.53 11.50 13.97
N MET A 11 9.37 12.69 14.55
CA MET A 11 8.94 12.81 15.94
C MET A 11 7.54 12.22 16.17
N THR A 12 6.58 12.44 15.27
CA THR A 12 5.23 11.86 15.43
C THR A 12 5.21 10.33 15.31
N ARG A 13 6.30 9.68 14.87
CA ARG A 13 6.42 8.22 14.91
C ARG A 13 6.71 7.66 16.30
N HIS A 14 7.13 8.50 17.24
CA HIS A 14 7.37 8.09 18.62
C HIS A 14 6.06 8.08 19.43
N GLN A 15 5.88 7.09 20.33
CA GLN A 15 4.63 6.90 21.09
C GLN A 15 4.15 8.16 21.82
N ASN A 16 5.07 8.92 22.42
CA ASN A 16 4.74 10.15 23.16
C ASN A 16 4.25 11.32 22.27
N TRP A 17 4.43 11.23 20.95
CA TRP A 17 4.13 12.29 19.99
C TRP A 17 3.19 11.80 18.88
N GLY A 18 2.64 10.60 18.99
CA GLY A 18 1.79 9.97 17.97
C GLY A 18 0.51 10.75 17.65
N GLU A 19 0.01 11.54 18.60
CA GLU A 19 -1.16 12.40 18.44
C GLU A 19 -0.81 13.87 18.17
N ALA A 20 0.49 14.21 18.08
CA ALA A 20 0.93 15.57 17.86
C ALA A 20 0.63 16.00 16.42
N LYS A 21 0.05 17.19 16.28
CA LYS A 21 -0.22 17.80 14.97
C LYS A 21 0.96 18.64 14.51
N ILE A 22 1.31 18.53 13.23
CA ILE A 22 2.34 19.35 12.61
C ILE A 22 1.67 20.56 11.96
N ARG A 23 2.04 21.77 12.38
CA ARG A 23 1.66 23.02 11.70
C ARG A 23 2.84 23.53 10.88
N LEU A 24 2.64 23.71 9.58
CA LEU A 24 3.66 24.23 8.67
C LEU A 24 3.43 25.72 8.45
N LEU A 25 4.22 26.55 9.13
CA LEU A 25 4.17 28.00 8.97
C LEU A 25 5.02 28.42 7.77
N ALA A 26 4.37 28.91 6.72
CA ALA A 26 5.01 29.57 5.60
C ALA A 26 4.88 31.08 5.76
N ALA A 27 6.00 31.78 5.61
CA ALA A 27 6.05 33.22 5.74
C ALA A 27 6.04 33.86 4.35
N ASP A 28 5.13 34.81 4.15
CA ASP A 28 4.98 35.56 2.90
C ASP A 28 6.06 36.65 2.84
N TYR A 29 7.28 36.25 2.49
CA TYR A 29 8.46 37.13 2.50
C TYR A 29 8.60 38.00 1.26
N ASP A 30 7.96 37.62 0.15
CA ASP A 30 8.19 38.27 -1.12
C ASP A 30 6.89 38.20 -1.93
N LYS A 31 6.34 39.37 -2.32
CA LYS A 31 5.16 39.51 -3.20
C LYS A 31 5.32 38.84 -4.59
N LYS A 32 6.41 38.10 -4.80
CA LYS A 32 6.79 37.38 -6.02
C LYS A 32 6.69 35.85 -5.89
N SER A 33 6.59 35.29 -4.68
CA SER A 33 6.36 33.85 -4.53
C SER A 33 4.86 33.60 -4.38
N ASP A 34 4.25 32.96 -5.37
CA ASP A 34 2.89 32.39 -5.29
C ASP A 34 2.85 31.19 -4.30
N GLN A 35 3.39 31.35 -3.08
CA GLN A 35 3.23 30.38 -2.01
C GLN A 35 1.80 30.48 -1.48
N SER A 36 0.89 29.87 -2.22
CA SER A 36 -0.49 29.65 -1.80
C SER A 36 -0.56 28.47 -0.84
N ILE A 37 -1.58 28.47 0.03
CA ILE A 37 -1.93 27.30 0.86
C ILE A 37 -2.07 26.06 -0.02
N GLU A 38 -2.59 26.21 -1.24
CA GLU A 38 -2.77 25.12 -2.20
C GLU A 38 -1.43 24.52 -2.63
N SER A 39 -0.44 25.34 -2.98
CA SER A 39 0.90 24.85 -3.33
C SER A 39 1.57 24.08 -2.18
N LEU A 40 1.33 24.49 -0.94
CA LEU A 40 1.84 23.80 0.25
C LEU A 40 1.12 22.47 0.49
N LYS A 41 -0.20 22.40 0.25
CA LYS A 41 -0.96 21.15 0.34
C LYS A 41 -0.48 20.12 -0.68
N VAL A 42 -0.29 20.53 -1.93
CA VAL A 42 0.24 19.65 -2.98
C VAL A 42 1.59 19.07 -2.57
N MET A 43 2.51 19.92 -2.07
CA MET A 43 3.81 19.44 -1.57
C MET A 43 3.66 18.45 -0.41
N LEU A 44 2.76 18.70 0.54
CA LEU A 44 2.51 17.80 1.67
C LEU A 44 1.92 16.45 1.26
N GLU A 45 1.04 16.45 0.25
CA GLU A 45 0.49 15.23 -0.35
C GLU A 45 1.56 14.40 -1.06
N GLU A 46 2.42 15.05 -1.84
CA GLU A 46 3.53 14.40 -2.57
C GLU A 46 4.50 13.69 -1.61
N VAL A 47 4.86 14.36 -0.50
CA VAL A 47 5.78 13.80 0.51
C VAL A 47 5.07 12.90 1.54
N ARG A 48 3.73 12.77 1.45
CA ARG A 48 2.88 11.95 2.35
C ARG A 48 3.05 12.28 3.84
N ILE A 49 3.21 13.56 4.15
CA ILE A 49 3.31 14.04 5.54
C ILE A 49 2.03 14.78 5.89
N GLU A 50 1.34 14.29 6.92
CA GLU A 50 0.15 14.95 7.48
C GLU A 50 0.58 16.20 8.27
N ALA A 51 0.41 17.37 7.65
CA ALA A 51 0.63 18.66 8.29
C ALA A 51 -0.44 19.68 7.87
N GLU A 52 -0.70 20.66 8.73
CA GLU A 52 -1.62 21.76 8.49
C GLU A 52 -0.84 23.01 8.02
N PRO A 53 -0.88 23.37 6.72
CA PRO A 53 -0.19 24.56 6.22
C PRO A 53 -0.91 25.84 6.63
N GLN A 54 -0.15 26.83 7.10
CA GLN A 54 -0.65 28.16 7.46
C GLN A 54 0.27 29.25 6.88
N ILE A 55 -0.34 30.30 6.32
CA ILE A 55 0.39 31.48 5.87
C ILE A 55 0.40 32.51 6.99
N VAL A 56 1.61 32.91 7.41
CA VAL A 56 1.81 34.00 8.36
C VAL A 56 1.95 35.30 7.58
N LYS A 57 1.04 36.25 7.85
CA LYS A 57 1.09 37.62 7.29
C LYS A 57 1.96 38.51 8.17
N ASP A 58 2.54 39.55 7.58
CA ASP A 58 3.31 40.60 8.29
C ASP A 58 4.41 40.04 9.20
N VAL A 59 5.23 39.16 8.62
CA VAL A 59 6.17 38.28 9.33
C VAL A 59 7.21 39.08 10.12
N ASN A 60 7.14 38.98 11.44
CA ASN A 60 8.10 39.53 12.40
C ASN A 60 8.25 38.59 13.62
N SER A 61 9.15 38.91 14.55
CA SER A 61 9.41 38.07 15.73
C SER A 61 8.19 37.92 16.65
N GLU A 62 7.33 38.95 16.76
CA GLU A 62 6.10 38.88 17.56
C GLU A 62 5.06 37.99 16.90
N SER A 63 4.87 38.10 15.57
CA SER A 63 3.96 37.20 14.85
C SER A 63 4.41 35.74 14.98
N PHE A 64 5.71 35.46 14.87
CA PHE A 64 6.22 34.09 15.06
C PHE A 64 5.89 33.54 16.45
N ALA A 65 6.02 34.39 17.48
CA ALA A 65 5.70 34.03 18.85
C ALA A 65 4.19 33.75 19.02
N GLU A 66 3.33 34.60 18.47
CA GLU A 66 1.88 34.44 18.53
C GLU A 66 1.42 33.10 17.93
N TYR A 67 1.83 32.82 16.69
CA TYR A 67 1.49 31.57 15.98
C TYR A 67 2.10 30.32 16.62
N SER A 68 3.17 30.47 17.40
CA SER A 68 3.88 29.36 18.02
C SER A 68 3.55 29.15 19.50
N SER A 69 2.77 30.05 20.11
CA SER A 69 2.56 30.14 21.57
C SER A 69 1.99 28.87 22.20
N ASP A 70 1.15 28.14 21.48
CA ASP A 70 0.52 26.89 21.88
C ASP A 70 1.27 25.63 21.40
N SER A 71 2.48 25.79 20.85
CA SER A 71 3.28 24.65 20.36
C SER A 71 4.10 24.00 21.46
N SER A 72 4.08 22.66 21.51
CA SER A 72 4.98 21.89 22.39
C SER A 72 6.45 21.93 21.97
N LEU A 73 6.72 22.12 20.67
CA LEU A 73 8.04 22.22 20.08
C LEU A 73 7.97 23.04 18.78
N VAL A 74 8.94 23.91 18.56
CA VAL A 74 9.06 24.72 17.34
C VAL A 74 10.36 24.37 16.62
N PHE A 75 10.26 23.99 15.35
CA PHE A 75 11.41 23.87 14.46
C PHE A 75 11.63 25.18 13.72
N ILE A 76 12.79 25.82 13.92
CA ILE A 76 13.11 27.09 13.26
C ILE A 76 14.40 26.96 12.42
N PRO A 77 14.41 27.48 11.17
CA PRO A 77 15.63 27.50 10.41
C PRO A 77 16.52 28.66 10.87
N PHE A 78 17.83 28.46 10.85
CA PHE A 78 18.79 29.53 11.11
C PHE A 78 19.82 29.62 9.99
N ARG A 79 20.51 30.75 9.92
CA ARG A 79 21.66 30.93 9.03
C ARG A 79 22.84 31.47 9.83
N ILE A 80 24.04 31.29 9.28
CA ILE A 80 25.25 31.90 9.80
C ILE A 80 25.65 33.01 8.84
N LYS A 81 25.69 34.26 9.32
CA LYS A 81 26.09 35.44 8.54
C LYS A 81 27.02 36.28 9.38
N ASN A 82 28.16 36.71 8.82
CA ASN A 82 29.15 37.52 9.52
C ASN A 82 29.56 36.94 10.90
N ASN A 83 29.73 35.62 10.97
CA ASN A 83 30.04 34.89 12.21
C ASN A 83 28.98 35.03 13.33
N GLN A 84 27.73 35.33 12.96
CA GLN A 84 26.58 35.40 13.86
C GLN A 84 25.47 34.48 13.39
N VAL A 85 24.75 33.88 14.35
CA VAL A 85 23.56 33.08 14.07
C VAL A 85 22.37 34.02 13.93
N VAL A 86 21.75 34.01 12.75
CA VAL A 86 20.61 34.85 12.41
C VAL A 86 19.38 34.01 12.14
N ASP A 87 18.24 34.60 12.45
CA ASP A 87 16.92 34.03 12.21
C ASP A 87 16.52 34.13 10.71
N PRO A 88 15.33 33.64 10.31
CA PRO A 88 14.86 33.73 8.94
C PRO A 88 14.73 35.17 8.40
N LEU A 89 14.52 36.14 9.29
CA LEU A 89 14.41 37.59 9.00
C LEU A 89 15.77 38.29 8.93
N GLY A 90 16.85 37.60 9.30
CA GLY A 90 18.19 38.16 9.36
C GLY A 90 18.50 38.90 10.67
N ASN A 91 17.63 38.82 11.67
CA ASN A 91 17.87 39.37 13.00
C ASN A 91 18.75 38.41 13.82
N PRO A 92 19.46 38.90 14.85
CA PRO A 92 20.12 38.02 15.81
C PRO A 92 19.13 37.00 16.38
N MET A 93 19.50 35.72 16.31
CA MET A 93 18.60 34.63 16.71
C MET A 93 18.11 34.74 18.16
N GLU A 94 18.93 35.32 19.04
CA GLU A 94 18.60 35.57 20.45
C GLU A 94 17.27 36.33 20.63
N ASN A 95 16.97 37.28 19.75
CA ASN A 95 15.73 38.08 19.81
C ASN A 95 14.49 37.23 19.55
N THR A 96 14.61 36.24 18.66
CA THR A 96 13.50 35.38 18.25
C THR A 96 13.32 34.21 19.22
N LEU A 97 14.42 33.63 19.74
CA LEU A 97 14.36 32.56 20.74
C LEU A 97 13.72 33.01 22.06
N PHE A 98 13.90 34.26 22.46
CA PHE A 98 13.35 34.79 23.71
C PHE A 98 11.81 34.75 23.76
N LEU A 99 11.15 34.76 22.60
CA LEU A 99 9.70 34.83 22.49
C LEU A 99 9.03 33.48 22.21
N LEU A 100 9.81 32.42 21.95
CA LEU A 100 9.32 31.12 21.52
C LEU A 100 9.32 30.09 22.67
N PRO A 101 8.49 29.04 22.58
CA PRO A 101 8.53 27.92 23.53
C PRO A 101 9.81 27.07 23.32
N VAL A 102 9.77 25.76 23.60
CA VAL A 102 10.92 24.89 23.31
C VAL A 102 11.21 24.91 21.81
N VAL A 103 12.47 25.20 21.44
CA VAL A 103 12.90 25.36 20.04
C VAL A 103 13.97 24.32 19.68
N ALA A 104 13.80 23.70 18.52
CA ALA A 104 14.84 22.98 17.81
C ALA A 104 15.31 23.82 16.62
N MET A 105 16.56 24.30 16.68
CA MET A 105 17.17 25.05 15.59
C MET A 105 17.71 24.10 14.52
N VAL A 106 17.38 24.36 13.26
CA VAL A 106 17.72 23.45 12.15
C VAL A 106 18.48 24.21 11.07
N LEU A 107 19.62 23.65 10.67
CA LEU A 107 20.38 24.06 9.50
C LEU A 107 20.60 22.82 8.64
N ALA A 108 20.03 22.82 7.43
CA ALA A 108 20.34 21.80 6.45
C ALA A 108 21.66 22.19 5.75
N ALA A 109 22.61 21.26 5.70
CA ALA A 109 23.88 21.47 5.01
C ALA A 109 23.70 21.53 3.49
N GLU A 110 22.73 20.78 2.96
CA GLU A 110 22.37 20.68 1.56
C GLU A 110 20.84 20.70 1.40
N ASP A 111 20.35 20.88 0.17
CA ASP A 111 18.91 20.79 -0.09
C ASP A 111 18.45 19.34 0.02
N ILE A 112 17.39 19.10 0.80
CA ILE A 112 16.88 17.76 1.05
C ILE A 112 15.73 17.51 0.09
N ASN A 113 15.82 16.47 -0.74
CA ASN A 113 14.67 16.03 -1.51
C ASN A 113 13.77 15.11 -0.67
N LEU A 114 12.47 15.42 -0.60
CA LEU A 114 11.46 14.59 0.07
C LEU A 114 10.52 13.90 -0.91
N ASP A 115 10.71 14.11 -2.21
CA ASP A 115 9.91 13.46 -3.23
C ASP A 115 10.05 11.94 -3.03
N ALA A 116 8.93 11.29 -2.73
CA ALA A 116 8.87 9.85 -2.62
C ALA A 116 8.94 9.27 -4.04
N GLU A 117 10.15 8.93 -4.51
CA GLU A 117 10.27 7.98 -5.60
C GLU A 117 9.50 6.69 -5.22
N PRO A 118 8.84 6.01 -6.17
CA PRO A 118 8.32 4.67 -5.89
C PRO A 118 9.44 3.84 -5.26
N GLU A 119 9.10 2.96 -4.31
CA GLU A 119 10.05 2.06 -3.63
C GLU A 119 10.84 1.24 -4.66
N GLU A 120 11.91 1.78 -5.23
CA GLU A 120 12.73 1.09 -6.23
C GLU A 120 13.63 0.08 -5.54
N GLY A 121 13.79 -1.09 -6.16
CA GLY A 121 14.61 -2.19 -5.66
C GLY A 121 13.81 -3.28 -4.94
N LYS A 122 14.44 -3.90 -3.93
CA LYS A 122 13.97 -5.18 -3.34
C LYS A 122 12.53 -5.14 -2.80
N ALA A 123 12.07 -3.98 -2.30
CA ALA A 123 10.72 -3.82 -1.78
C ALA A 123 9.64 -3.90 -2.89
N ALA A 124 9.87 -3.26 -4.05
CA ALA A 124 8.99 -3.41 -5.21
C ALA A 124 9.01 -4.84 -5.78
N GLU A 125 10.18 -5.48 -5.84
CA GLU A 125 10.28 -6.88 -6.28
C GLU A 125 9.49 -7.81 -5.37
N MET A 126 9.58 -7.63 -4.04
CA MET A 126 8.79 -8.37 -3.06
C MET A 126 7.28 -8.13 -3.21
N ALA A 127 6.85 -6.87 -3.40
CA ALA A 127 5.44 -6.54 -3.59
C ALA A 127 4.87 -7.18 -4.86
N GLN A 128 5.59 -7.10 -5.99
CA GLN A 128 5.18 -7.72 -7.25
C GLN A 128 5.12 -9.25 -7.14
N ALA A 129 6.11 -9.87 -6.48
CA ALA A 129 6.13 -11.31 -6.29
C ALA A 129 4.98 -11.78 -5.38
N SER A 130 4.66 -11.02 -4.32
CA SER A 130 3.53 -11.28 -3.44
C SER A 130 2.18 -11.18 -4.17
N ASP A 131 1.97 -10.15 -4.99
CA ASP A 131 0.74 -10.00 -5.78
C ASP A 131 0.61 -11.12 -6.82
N ALA A 132 1.70 -11.47 -7.51
CA ALA A 132 1.74 -12.56 -8.48
C ALA A 132 1.40 -13.92 -7.82
N LEU A 133 1.95 -14.18 -6.63
CA LEU A 133 1.65 -15.37 -5.83
C LEU A 133 0.16 -15.43 -5.46
N LYS A 134 -0.39 -14.33 -4.94
CA LYS A 134 -1.79 -14.25 -4.51
C LYS A 134 -2.75 -14.48 -5.66
N ASP A 135 -2.48 -13.88 -6.81
CA ASP A 135 -3.30 -14.04 -8.01
C ASP A 135 -3.20 -15.44 -8.60
N ALA A 136 -2.00 -16.03 -8.64
CA ALA A 136 -1.81 -17.38 -9.12
C ALA A 136 -2.47 -18.41 -8.20
N GLY A 137 -2.35 -18.25 -6.88
CA GLY A 137 -3.00 -19.09 -5.87
C GLY A 137 -4.53 -19.05 -5.97
N LYS A 138 -5.12 -17.85 -6.07
CA LYS A 138 -6.57 -17.71 -6.28
C LYS A 138 -7.04 -18.41 -7.55
N ARG A 139 -6.32 -18.27 -8.66
CA ARG A 139 -6.65 -18.93 -9.93
C ARG A 139 -6.51 -20.45 -9.85
N ALA A 140 -5.49 -20.96 -9.16
CA ALA A 140 -5.35 -22.40 -8.93
C ALA A 140 -6.53 -22.94 -8.12
N GLN A 141 -6.92 -22.26 -7.04
CA GLN A 141 -8.04 -22.69 -6.21
C GLN A 141 -9.38 -22.68 -6.97
N THR A 142 -9.67 -21.64 -7.76
CA THR A 142 -10.92 -21.58 -8.53
C THR A 142 -10.96 -22.66 -9.60
N THR A 143 -9.87 -22.88 -10.33
CA THR A 143 -9.82 -23.89 -11.38
C THR A 143 -9.84 -25.32 -10.84
N LEU A 144 -9.31 -25.55 -9.63
CA LEU A 144 -9.45 -26.83 -8.93
C LEU A 144 -10.93 -27.12 -8.59
N LYS A 145 -11.65 -26.15 -8.01
CA LYS A 145 -13.08 -26.27 -7.74
C LYS A 145 -13.88 -26.56 -9.02
N GLU A 146 -13.62 -25.82 -10.11
CA GLU A 146 -14.24 -26.06 -11.41
C GLU A 146 -13.99 -27.50 -11.92
N ALA A 147 -12.80 -28.05 -11.69
CA ALA A 147 -12.44 -29.40 -12.11
C ALA A 147 -13.13 -30.47 -11.23
N GLU A 148 -13.20 -30.27 -9.92
CA GLU A 148 -13.91 -31.15 -8.98
C GLU A 148 -15.41 -31.21 -9.29
N GLU A 149 -16.05 -30.06 -9.49
CA GLU A 149 -17.47 -29.98 -9.89
C GLU A 149 -17.74 -30.70 -11.23
N ALA A 150 -16.81 -30.62 -12.18
CA ALA A 150 -16.93 -31.31 -13.46
C ALA A 150 -16.80 -32.84 -13.31
N ILE A 151 -15.95 -33.33 -12.41
CA ILE A 151 -15.84 -34.75 -12.08
C ILE A 151 -17.14 -35.24 -11.41
N GLU A 152 -17.67 -34.48 -10.44
CA GLU A 152 -18.94 -34.81 -9.78
C GLU A 152 -20.10 -34.86 -10.80
N THR A 153 -20.08 -33.95 -11.79
CA THR A 153 -21.06 -33.93 -12.89
C THR A 153 -20.95 -35.18 -13.76
N VAL A 154 -19.74 -35.69 -14.03
CA VAL A 154 -19.54 -36.98 -14.72
C VAL A 154 -20.15 -38.13 -13.92
N GLU A 155 -19.92 -38.19 -12.61
CA GLU A 155 -20.48 -39.24 -11.75
C GLU A 155 -22.02 -39.20 -11.72
N LYS A 156 -22.61 -38.01 -11.54
CA LYS A 156 -24.07 -37.80 -11.60
C LYS A 156 -24.62 -38.22 -12.95
N THR A 157 -23.91 -37.93 -14.05
CA THR A 157 -24.32 -38.30 -15.42
C THR A 157 -24.25 -39.82 -15.62
N LYS A 158 -23.19 -40.47 -15.15
CA LYS A 158 -23.08 -41.95 -15.17
C LYS A 158 -24.19 -42.63 -14.38
N ASN A 159 -24.52 -42.12 -13.19
CA ASN A 159 -25.61 -42.64 -12.36
C ASN A 159 -26.98 -42.43 -13.03
N LYS A 160 -27.23 -41.25 -13.62
CA LYS A 160 -28.48 -40.97 -14.35
C LYS A 160 -28.66 -41.89 -15.55
N VAL A 161 -27.59 -42.11 -16.32
CA VAL A 161 -27.58 -43.07 -17.43
C VAL A 161 -27.84 -44.48 -16.94
N LYS A 162 -27.19 -44.92 -15.84
CA LYS A 162 -27.38 -46.25 -15.26
C LYS A 162 -28.84 -46.49 -14.83
N ASN A 163 -29.47 -45.50 -14.21
CA ASN A 163 -30.88 -45.58 -13.79
C ASN A 163 -31.83 -45.59 -15.01
N MET A 164 -31.57 -44.74 -16.03
CA MET A 164 -32.36 -44.73 -17.27
C MET A 164 -32.31 -46.05 -18.03
N VAL A 165 -31.16 -46.73 -18.03
CA VAL A 165 -30.98 -48.05 -18.67
C VAL A 165 -31.67 -49.16 -17.85
N ALA A 166 -31.74 -49.02 -16.52
CA ALA A 166 -32.42 -50.00 -15.65
C ALA A 166 -33.96 -49.90 -15.72
N ASP A 167 -34.51 -48.71 -15.94
CA ASP A 167 -35.96 -48.48 -16.03
C ASP A 167 -36.55 -48.75 -17.45
N SER A 168 -35.71 -48.89 -18.48
CA SER A 168 -36.17 -49.18 -19.85
C SER A 168 -36.28 -50.69 -20.10
N ALA A 169 -37.49 -51.19 -20.34
CA ALA A 169 -37.75 -52.61 -20.63
C ALA A 169 -37.17 -53.11 -21.97
N GLU A 170 -36.74 -52.22 -22.86
CA GLU A 170 -36.08 -52.56 -24.12
C GLU A 170 -35.01 -51.50 -24.46
N VAL A 171 -33.73 -51.85 -24.28
CA VAL A 171 -32.60 -50.95 -24.58
C VAL A 171 -32.32 -50.99 -26.07
N THR A 172 -32.79 -49.97 -26.80
CA THR A 172 -32.47 -49.80 -28.22
C THR A 172 -31.03 -49.32 -28.40
N GLU A 173 -30.36 -49.73 -29.48
CA GLU A 173 -29.00 -49.26 -29.85
C GLU A 173 -28.88 -47.72 -29.87
N GLU A 174 -29.93 -47.00 -30.27
CA GLU A 174 -29.96 -45.53 -30.25
C GLU A 174 -29.91 -44.92 -28.84
N ILE A 175 -30.54 -45.57 -27.84
CA ILE A 175 -30.54 -45.11 -26.44
C ILE A 175 -29.14 -45.27 -25.85
N LYS A 176 -28.50 -46.42 -26.14
CA LYS A 176 -27.12 -46.70 -25.74
C LYS A 176 -26.13 -45.73 -26.38
N ALA A 177 -26.26 -45.46 -27.68
CA ALA A 177 -25.41 -44.50 -28.38
C ALA A 177 -25.57 -43.06 -27.84
N LYS A 178 -26.79 -42.62 -27.52
CA LYS A 178 -27.05 -41.31 -26.90
C LYS A 178 -26.47 -41.23 -25.48
N ALA A 179 -26.61 -42.29 -24.69
CA ALA A 179 -26.07 -42.37 -23.33
C ALA A 179 -24.53 -42.39 -23.30
N GLU A 180 -23.90 -43.11 -24.23
CA GLU A 180 -22.44 -43.07 -24.37
C GLU A 180 -21.95 -41.68 -24.80
N LYS A 181 -22.67 -41.02 -25.71
CA LYS A 181 -22.31 -39.68 -26.17
C LYS A 181 -22.37 -38.65 -25.03
N THR A 182 -23.42 -38.67 -24.20
CA THR A 182 -23.54 -37.74 -23.06
C THR A 182 -22.46 -37.95 -22.01
N ILE A 183 -22.10 -39.21 -21.71
CA ILE A 183 -20.97 -39.53 -20.81
C ILE A 183 -19.65 -39.02 -21.41
N ARG A 184 -19.39 -39.31 -22.69
CA ARG A 184 -18.16 -38.87 -23.38
C ARG A 184 -18.02 -37.35 -23.42
N ASP A 185 -19.10 -36.62 -23.65
CA ASP A 185 -19.07 -35.16 -23.68
C ASP A 185 -18.80 -34.57 -22.28
N ALA A 186 -19.39 -35.16 -21.22
CA ALA A 186 -19.10 -34.80 -19.83
C ALA A 186 -17.65 -35.12 -19.44
N GLU A 187 -17.14 -36.29 -19.82
CA GLU A 187 -15.73 -36.69 -19.58
C GLU A 187 -14.75 -35.77 -20.29
N LYS A 188 -15.02 -35.38 -21.55
CA LYS A 188 -14.20 -34.40 -22.29
C LYS A 188 -14.18 -33.04 -21.61
N GLN A 189 -15.30 -32.61 -21.02
CA GLN A 189 -15.37 -31.34 -20.30
C GLN A 189 -14.57 -31.41 -18.99
N ALA A 190 -14.71 -32.50 -18.23
CA ALA A 190 -13.92 -32.74 -17.02
C ALA A 190 -12.41 -32.81 -17.33
N GLU A 191 -12.01 -33.49 -18.40
CA GLU A 191 -10.60 -33.57 -18.81
C GLU A 191 -10.03 -32.18 -19.19
N LYS A 192 -10.80 -31.35 -19.90
CA LYS A 192 -10.39 -29.98 -20.23
C LYS A 192 -10.19 -29.13 -18.98
N LEU A 193 -11.10 -29.21 -18.02
CA LEU A 193 -11.02 -28.45 -16.77
C LEU A 193 -9.90 -28.96 -15.87
N SER A 194 -9.70 -30.27 -15.79
CA SER A 194 -8.54 -30.88 -15.11
C SER A 194 -7.22 -30.38 -15.68
N ARG A 195 -7.06 -30.36 -17.01
CA ARG A 195 -5.86 -29.80 -17.66
C ARG A 195 -5.66 -28.31 -17.37
N LYS A 196 -6.75 -27.53 -17.27
CA LYS A 196 -6.70 -26.11 -16.90
C LYS A 196 -6.25 -25.95 -15.44
N ALA A 197 -6.76 -26.77 -14.54
CA ALA A 197 -6.38 -26.78 -13.13
C ALA A 197 -4.90 -27.14 -12.94
N SER A 198 -4.39 -28.17 -13.63
CA SER A 198 -2.97 -28.55 -13.57
C SER A 198 -2.05 -27.43 -14.07
N LYS A 199 -2.43 -26.73 -15.14
CA LYS A 199 -1.68 -25.56 -15.64
C LYS A 199 -1.70 -24.39 -14.65
N ALA A 200 -2.83 -24.15 -14.00
CA ALA A 200 -2.95 -23.10 -13.00
C ALA A 200 -2.13 -23.43 -11.73
N ALA A 201 -2.16 -24.68 -11.28
CA ALA A 201 -1.35 -25.17 -10.17
C ALA A 201 0.14 -25.02 -10.43
N ALA A 202 0.63 -25.45 -11.60
CA ALA A 202 2.04 -25.28 -11.98
C ALA A 202 2.45 -23.78 -12.04
N LYS A 203 1.55 -22.89 -12.45
CA LYS A 203 1.80 -21.45 -12.44
C LYS A 203 1.84 -20.87 -11.03
N ALA A 204 1.01 -21.38 -10.11
CA ALA A 204 1.03 -20.99 -8.71
C ALA A 204 2.28 -21.49 -7.99
N GLU A 205 2.72 -22.72 -8.27
CA GLU A 205 3.97 -23.27 -7.76
C GLU A 205 5.18 -22.46 -8.22
N LYS A 206 5.23 -22.09 -9.51
CA LYS A 206 6.27 -21.20 -10.02
C LYS A 206 6.26 -19.83 -9.33
N ALA A 207 5.08 -19.23 -9.17
CA ALA A 207 4.95 -17.95 -8.48
C ALA A 207 5.36 -18.03 -7.00
N ALA A 208 5.17 -19.17 -6.34
CA ALA A 208 5.64 -19.41 -4.98
C ALA A 208 7.17 -19.47 -4.90
N LEU A 209 7.82 -20.17 -5.83
CA LEU A 209 9.29 -20.22 -5.93
C LEU A 209 9.88 -18.84 -6.22
N ASP A 210 9.26 -18.08 -7.13
CA ASP A 210 9.70 -16.72 -7.47
C ASP A 210 9.52 -15.77 -6.26
N ALA A 211 8.45 -15.93 -5.48
CA ALA A 211 8.21 -15.15 -4.25
C ALA A 211 9.18 -15.52 -3.12
N GLU A 212 9.49 -16.80 -2.94
CA GLU A 212 10.47 -17.26 -1.96
C GLU A 212 11.88 -16.75 -2.30
N ALA A 213 12.27 -16.79 -3.59
CA ALA A 213 13.52 -16.24 -4.07
C ALA A 213 13.63 -14.72 -3.86
N ALA A 214 12.48 -14.00 -3.92
CA ALA A 214 12.40 -12.58 -3.61
C ALA A 214 12.39 -12.28 -2.10
N GLY A 215 12.35 -13.29 -1.22
CA GLY A 215 12.35 -13.11 0.24
C GLY A 215 10.96 -12.86 0.84
N VAL A 216 9.89 -13.14 0.10
CA VAL A 216 8.52 -13.10 0.61
C VAL A 216 8.29 -14.35 1.46
N LEU A 217 8.23 -14.18 2.79
CA LEU A 217 7.87 -15.28 3.68
C LEU A 217 6.40 -15.65 3.47
N PRO A 218 6.05 -16.94 3.38
CA PRO A 218 4.66 -17.35 3.29
C PRO A 218 3.91 -16.85 4.53
N GLU A 219 2.77 -16.17 4.34
CA GLU A 219 1.81 -16.01 5.44
C GLU A 219 1.42 -17.42 5.89
N GLU A 220 1.83 -17.80 7.10
CA GLU A 220 1.28 -18.97 7.77
C GLU A 220 -0.24 -18.83 7.74
N SER A 221 -0.90 -19.75 7.06
CA SER A 221 -2.34 -19.90 7.08
C SER A 221 -2.77 -19.97 8.54
N LYS A 222 -3.38 -18.90 9.05
CA LYS A 222 -3.99 -18.89 10.38
C LYS A 222 -4.92 -20.10 10.47
N PRO A 223 -4.75 -21.01 11.44
CA PRO A 223 -5.68 -22.11 11.60
C PRO A 223 -7.05 -21.53 11.92
N ASP A 224 -8.07 -21.99 11.20
CA ASP A 224 -9.47 -21.67 11.43
C ASP A 224 -9.82 -21.91 12.90
N LYS A 225 -9.79 -20.84 13.69
CA LYS A 225 -10.46 -20.81 14.99
C LYS A 225 -11.94 -20.64 14.71
N TYR A 226 -12.68 -21.73 14.52
CA TYR A 226 -14.04 -21.94 15.03
C TYR A 226 -14.44 -23.40 14.76
N SER A 227 -14.09 -24.27 15.70
CA SER A 227 -14.77 -25.55 15.92
C SER A 227 -14.71 -25.85 17.42
N SER A 228 -15.77 -25.44 18.13
CA SER A 228 -16.24 -25.98 19.41
C SER A 228 -17.70 -25.60 19.55
#